data_AF-A0AAV2PIT7-F1
#
_entry.id   AF-A0AAV2PIT7-F1
#
_cell.length_a   1.000
_cell.length_b   1.000
_cell.length_c   1.000
_cell.angle_alpha   90.00
_cell.angle_beta   90.00
_cell.angle_gamma   90.00
#
_symmetry.space_group_name_H-M   'P 1'
#
loop_
_entity.id
_entity.type
_entity.pdbx_description
1 polymer ?
#
loop_
_entity_poly.entity_id
_entity_poly.type
_entity_poly.pdbx_seq_one_letter_code
_entity_poly.pdbx_strand_id
1 'polypeptide(L)'
;FFSFIRDKFLDGSPFSTYQPRFLSDQNWEERWSAWWLPVLITNGRVSAPPIYIKEIRILQQQLRREMLTGENTKFGQAYLNLKHALSKSFDSETIKKLSKKHQNSSISFDEFINHVLWSYKFSVVDHHWVPFSVLCDVCEAKYDYILQLERASEEVPYVLRKMGYNVSRFENTHNSGKINKAYSYKLYFNKLSRIK
;
A
#
# COMPACT_ATOMS: atom_id res chain seq x y z
N PHE A 1 9.24 -0.49 6.20
CA PHE A 1 8.58 0.81 6.13
C PHE A 1 8.31 1.18 4.69
N PHE A 2 7.07 1.00 4.24
CA PHE A 2 6.56 1.72 3.08
C PHE A 2 6.32 3.14 3.57
N SER A 3 7.13 4.13 3.14
CA SER A 3 6.79 5.50 3.47
C SER A 3 5.59 5.88 2.62
N PHE A 4 4.54 6.38 3.27
CA PHE A 4 3.40 7.01 2.60
C PHE A 4 3.91 8.09 1.62
N ILE A 5 5.02 8.76 1.95
CA ILE A 5 5.72 9.75 1.11
C ILE A 5 6.20 9.19 -0.25
N ARG A 6 6.23 7.87 -0.45
CA ARG A 6 6.55 7.22 -1.74
C ARG A 6 5.41 6.36 -2.29
N ASP A 7 4.18 6.53 -1.78
CA ASP A 7 3.04 5.94 -2.48
C ASP A 7 2.90 6.65 -3.82
N LYS A 8 2.60 5.86 -4.85
CA LYS A 8 2.46 6.19 -6.28
C LYS A 8 1.34 7.19 -6.61
N PHE A 9 0.75 7.81 -5.59
CA PHE A 9 -0.31 8.80 -5.66
C PHE A 9 0.08 10.14 -5.02
N LEU A 10 1.17 10.20 -4.24
CA LEU A 10 1.37 11.30 -3.28
C LEU A 10 2.42 12.33 -3.69
N ASP A 11 3.19 12.08 -4.74
CA ASP A 11 4.09 13.09 -5.30
C ASP A 11 3.44 13.93 -6.42
N GLY A 12 2.18 13.64 -6.77
CA GLY A 12 1.43 14.35 -7.81
C GLY A 12 2.00 14.22 -9.23
N SER A 13 2.97 13.33 -9.45
CA SER A 13 3.62 13.18 -10.75
C SER A 13 2.69 12.53 -11.77
N PRO A 14 2.85 12.84 -13.08
CA PRO A 14 2.12 12.16 -14.14
C PRO A 14 2.36 10.65 -14.14
N PHE A 15 1.35 9.84 -14.50
CA PHE A 15 1.46 8.37 -14.49
C PHE A 15 2.64 7.84 -15.32
N SER A 16 2.96 8.49 -16.44
CA SER A 16 4.09 8.15 -17.30
C SER A 16 5.45 8.22 -16.59
N THR A 17 5.61 9.06 -15.56
CA THR A 17 6.86 9.15 -14.79
C THR A 17 7.16 7.90 -13.98
N TYR A 18 6.13 7.10 -13.70
CA TYR A 18 6.25 5.85 -12.97
C TYR A 18 6.65 4.69 -13.88
N GLN A 19 6.34 4.76 -15.18
CA GLN A 19 6.61 3.70 -16.14
C GLN A 19 8.11 3.30 -16.14
N PRO A 20 9.09 4.22 -16.23
CA PRO A 20 10.52 3.89 -16.13
C PRO A 20 10.94 3.16 -14.84
N ARG A 21 10.30 3.45 -13.70
CA ARG A 21 10.58 2.76 -12.42
C ARG A 21 10.09 1.31 -12.40
N PHE A 22 9.16 0.95 -13.29
CA PHE A 22 8.55 -0.36 -13.37
C PHE A 22 8.90 -1.11 -14.67
N LEU A 23 9.78 -0.57 -15.52
CA LEU A 23 10.23 -1.16 -16.79
C LEU A 23 10.97 -2.50 -16.66
N SER A 24 11.36 -2.93 -15.46
CA SER A 24 11.95 -4.28 -15.28
C SER A 24 10.92 -5.40 -15.44
N ASP A 25 9.62 -5.10 -15.30
CA ASP A 25 8.55 -6.09 -15.33
C ASP A 25 7.70 -5.91 -16.59
N GLN A 26 7.47 -6.99 -17.34
CA GLN A 26 6.74 -7.04 -18.61
C GLN A 26 5.22 -6.75 -18.52
N ASN A 27 4.75 -5.95 -17.55
CA ASN A 27 3.31 -5.83 -17.31
C ASN A 27 2.86 -4.46 -16.80
N TRP A 28 3.27 -3.41 -17.52
CA TRP A 28 2.88 -2.03 -17.21
C TRP A 28 1.36 -1.86 -17.19
N GLU A 29 0.64 -2.44 -18.15
CA GLU A 29 -0.79 -2.31 -18.30
C GLU A 29 -1.57 -2.94 -17.13
N GLU A 30 -1.14 -4.12 -16.66
CA GLU A 30 -1.73 -4.76 -15.49
C GLU A 30 -1.47 -3.96 -14.21
N ARG A 31 -0.23 -3.46 -14.03
CA ARG A 31 0.06 -2.57 -12.92
C ARG A 31 -0.78 -1.30 -13.02
N TRP A 32 -0.89 -0.73 -14.22
CA TRP A 32 -1.60 0.50 -14.41
C TRP A 32 -3.08 0.37 -14.09
N SER A 33 -3.70 -0.70 -14.59
CA SER A 33 -5.10 -1.02 -14.31
C SER A 33 -5.34 -1.41 -12.86
N ALA A 34 -4.38 -2.04 -12.19
CA ALA A 34 -4.49 -2.38 -10.79
C ALA A 34 -4.47 -1.15 -9.88
N TRP A 35 -3.65 -0.14 -10.22
CA TRP A 35 -3.36 0.96 -9.31
C TRP A 35 -4.08 2.27 -9.69
N TRP A 36 -3.99 2.74 -10.93
CA TRP A 36 -4.49 4.08 -11.29
C TRP A 36 -5.91 4.06 -11.85
N LEU A 37 -6.30 3.00 -12.58
CA LEU A 37 -7.66 2.89 -13.12
C LEU A 37 -8.77 2.93 -12.05
N PRO A 38 -8.67 2.25 -10.88
CA PRO A 38 -9.66 2.37 -9.82
C PRO A 38 -9.86 3.83 -9.39
N VAL A 39 -8.76 4.58 -9.21
CA VAL A 39 -8.79 5.99 -8.79
C VAL A 39 -9.45 6.87 -9.86
N LEU A 40 -9.16 6.62 -11.14
CA LEU A 40 -9.80 7.35 -12.25
C LEU A 40 -11.31 7.08 -12.30
N ILE A 41 -11.74 5.85 -12.01
CA ILE A 41 -13.16 5.49 -11.97
C ILE A 41 -13.85 6.14 -10.79
N THR A 42 -13.27 6.08 -9.59
CA THR A 42 -13.90 6.65 -8.38
C THR A 42 -14.03 8.17 -8.45
N ASN A 43 -13.13 8.84 -9.16
CA ASN A 43 -13.17 10.28 -9.38
C ASN A 43 -13.91 10.69 -10.67
N GLY A 44 -14.61 9.75 -11.33
CA GLY A 44 -15.45 10.04 -12.50
C GLY A 44 -14.69 10.39 -13.79
N ARG A 45 -13.36 10.25 -13.82
CA ARG A 45 -12.53 10.49 -15.01
C ARG A 45 -12.68 9.36 -16.04
N VAL A 46 -13.05 8.16 -15.59
CA VAL A 46 -13.37 6.99 -16.42
C VAL A 46 -14.71 6.43 -15.98
N SER A 47 -15.60 6.12 -16.93
CA SER A 47 -16.89 5.52 -16.63
C SER A 47 -16.71 4.08 -16.14
N ALA A 48 -17.40 3.74 -15.05
CA ALA A 48 -17.43 2.38 -14.52
C ALA A 48 -18.33 1.48 -15.39
N PRO A 49 -17.84 0.34 -15.90
CA PRO A 49 -18.68 -0.63 -16.58
C PRO A 49 -19.77 -1.17 -15.62
N PRO A 50 -20.99 -1.45 -16.10
CA PRO A 50 -22.05 -2.02 -15.26
C PRO A 50 -21.64 -3.31 -14.56
N ILE A 51 -20.84 -4.15 -15.23
CA ILE A 51 -20.28 -5.39 -14.69
C ILE A 51 -19.40 -5.08 -13.46
N TYR A 52 -18.50 -4.09 -13.56
CA TYR A 52 -17.63 -3.69 -12.46
C TYR A 52 -18.43 -3.26 -11.22
N ILE A 53 -19.47 -2.43 -11.41
CA ILE A 53 -20.34 -1.99 -10.32
C ILE A 53 -21.07 -3.18 -9.68
N LYS A 54 -21.53 -4.14 -10.48
CA LYS A 54 -22.17 -5.36 -9.98
C LYS A 54 -21.19 -6.19 -9.14
N GLU A 55 -19.97 -6.41 -9.60
CA GLU A 55 -18.95 -7.17 -8.88
C GLU A 55 -18.58 -6.50 -7.55
N ILE A 56 -18.41 -5.18 -7.51
CA ILE A 56 -18.14 -4.45 -6.26
C ILE A 56 -19.27 -4.66 -5.25
N ARG A 57 -20.54 -4.62 -5.69
CA ARG A 57 -21.68 -4.85 -4.80
C ARG A 57 -21.71 -6.28 -4.24
N ILE A 58 -21.36 -7.26 -5.05
CA ILE A 58 -21.25 -8.67 -4.61
C ILE A 58 -20.13 -8.78 -3.56
N LEU A 59 -18.95 -8.24 -3.85
CA LEU A 59 -17.82 -8.24 -2.91
C LEU A 59 -18.17 -7.54 -1.59
N GLN A 60 -18.84 -6.39 -1.66
CA GLN A 60 -19.29 -5.65 -0.49
C GLN A 60 -20.25 -6.50 0.37
N GLN A 61 -21.21 -7.19 -0.24
CA GLN A 61 -22.14 -8.06 0.49
C GLN A 61 -21.43 -9.24 1.14
N GLN A 62 -20.48 -9.86 0.45
CA GLN A 62 -19.69 -10.97 0.99
C GLN A 62 -18.85 -10.51 2.19
N LEU A 63 -18.08 -9.44 2.04
CA LEU A 63 -17.19 -8.94 3.09
C LEU A 63 -17.97 -8.43 4.30
N ARG A 64 -19.14 -7.83 4.11
CA ARG A 64 -20.04 -7.48 5.23
C ARG A 64 -20.50 -8.70 6.02
N ARG A 65 -20.74 -9.84 5.37
CA ARG A 65 -21.09 -11.09 6.07
C ARG A 65 -19.90 -11.63 6.87
N GLU A 66 -18.71 -11.63 6.28
CA GLU A 66 -17.48 -12.08 6.95
C GLU A 66 -17.15 -11.21 8.18
N MET A 67 -17.32 -9.89 8.07
CA MET A 67 -17.16 -8.99 9.23
C MET A 67 -18.15 -9.28 10.37
N LEU A 68 -19.39 -9.69 10.04
CA LEU A 68 -20.41 -10.03 11.03
C LEU A 68 -20.14 -11.38 11.71
N THR A 69 -19.47 -12.31 11.03
CA THR A 69 -19.12 -13.63 11.58
C THR A 69 -17.82 -13.60 12.39
N GLY A 70 -17.10 -12.47 12.42
CA GLY A 70 -15.85 -12.33 13.16
C GLY A 70 -14.68 -13.12 12.56
N GLU A 71 -14.82 -13.62 11.33
CA GLU A 71 -13.69 -14.16 10.59
C GLU A 71 -12.76 -12.99 10.24
N ASN A 72 -11.44 -13.15 10.51
CA ASN A 72 -10.44 -12.13 10.23
C ASN A 72 -10.52 -11.69 8.75
N THR A 73 -11.20 -10.58 8.50
CA THR A 73 -11.37 -10.03 7.17
C THR A 73 -10.00 -9.71 6.60
N LYS A 74 -9.61 -10.47 5.57
CA LYS A 74 -8.36 -10.26 4.84
C LYS A 74 -8.54 -9.01 3.97
N PHE A 75 -8.35 -7.81 4.52
CA PHE A 75 -8.43 -6.55 3.75
C PHE A 75 -7.54 -6.59 2.49
N GLY A 76 -6.40 -7.28 2.54
CA GLY A 76 -5.56 -7.55 1.36
C GLY A 76 -6.27 -8.34 0.26
N GLN A 77 -7.16 -9.28 0.61
CA GLN A 77 -7.92 -10.09 -0.35
C GLN A 77 -9.00 -9.26 -1.05
N ALA A 78 -9.66 -8.35 -0.33
CA ALA A 78 -10.70 -7.48 -0.91
C ALA A 78 -10.15 -6.60 -2.04
N TYR A 79 -8.93 -6.08 -1.87
CA TYR A 79 -8.25 -5.32 -2.90
C TYR A 79 -7.83 -6.17 -4.11
N LEU A 80 -7.36 -7.40 -3.90
CA LEU A 80 -7.09 -8.34 -4.99
C LEU A 80 -8.38 -8.67 -5.78
N ASN A 81 -9.50 -8.81 -5.09
CA ASN A 81 -10.80 -9.05 -5.72
C ASN A 81 -11.26 -7.83 -6.54
N LEU A 82 -10.95 -6.60 -6.12
CA LEU A 82 -11.18 -5.39 -6.90
C LEU A 82 -10.40 -5.40 -8.23
N LYS A 83 -9.12 -5.82 -8.19
CA LYS A 83 -8.30 -5.98 -9.41
C LYS A 83 -8.90 -7.03 -10.34
N HIS A 84 -9.37 -8.14 -9.79
CA HIS A 84 -10.03 -9.20 -10.56
C HIS A 84 -11.35 -8.72 -11.18
N ALA A 85 -12.14 -7.91 -10.47
CA ALA A 85 -13.35 -7.31 -11.02
C ALA A 85 -13.04 -6.37 -12.19
N LEU A 86 -11.94 -5.60 -12.11
CA LEU A 86 -11.48 -4.74 -13.20
C LEU A 86 -11.02 -5.53 -14.41
N SER A 87 -10.22 -6.60 -14.22
CA SER A 87 -9.75 -7.44 -15.33
C SER A 87 -10.90 -8.16 -16.06
N LYS A 88 -11.99 -8.50 -15.35
CA LYS A 88 -13.22 -9.02 -15.96
C LYS A 88 -14.03 -7.96 -16.72
N SER A 89 -13.92 -6.69 -16.32
CA SER A 89 -14.79 -5.62 -16.83
C SER A 89 -14.18 -4.86 -18.00
N PHE A 90 -12.87 -4.96 -18.19
CA PHE A 90 -12.14 -4.31 -19.26
C PHE A 90 -11.25 -5.33 -19.96
N ASP A 91 -11.37 -5.43 -21.29
CA ASP A 91 -10.42 -6.18 -22.10
C ASP A 91 -9.05 -5.47 -22.14
N SER A 92 -8.01 -6.22 -22.48
CA SER A 92 -6.63 -5.75 -22.50
C SER A 92 -6.41 -4.56 -23.45
N GLU A 93 -7.10 -4.53 -24.59
CA GLU A 93 -6.98 -3.43 -25.56
C GLU A 93 -7.63 -2.16 -25.02
N THR A 94 -8.77 -2.26 -24.33
CA THR A 94 -9.39 -1.13 -23.64
C THR A 94 -8.49 -0.60 -22.52
N ILE A 95 -7.89 -1.47 -21.70
CA ILE A 95 -6.91 -1.06 -20.69
C ILE A 95 -5.73 -0.30 -21.32
N LYS A 96 -5.18 -0.82 -22.41
CA LYS A 96 -4.06 -0.18 -23.13
C LYS A 96 -4.44 1.21 -23.65
N LYS A 97 -5.63 1.35 -24.24
CA LYS A 97 -6.15 2.65 -24.73
C LYS A 97 -6.34 3.64 -23.58
N LEU A 98 -6.92 3.21 -22.45
CA LEU A 98 -7.12 4.04 -21.28
C LEU A 98 -5.78 4.47 -20.65
N SER A 99 -4.84 3.53 -20.52
CA SER A 99 -3.48 3.80 -20.01
C SER A 99 -2.78 4.87 -20.85
N LYS A 100 -2.79 4.72 -22.18
CA LYS A 100 -2.23 5.72 -23.10
C LYS A 100 -2.96 7.07 -23.02
N LYS A 101 -4.29 7.07 -22.95
CA LYS A 101 -5.11 8.29 -22.84
C LYS A 101 -4.78 9.08 -21.57
N HIS A 102 -4.55 8.38 -20.46
CA HIS A 102 -4.32 8.98 -19.15
C HIS A 102 -2.85 9.02 -18.74
N GLN A 103 -1.90 8.74 -19.64
CA GLN A 103 -0.47 8.69 -19.32
C GLN A 103 0.07 9.98 -18.68
N ASN A 104 -0.49 11.14 -19.05
CA ASN A 104 -0.10 12.45 -18.52
C ASN A 104 -1.02 12.93 -17.38
N SER A 105 -1.99 12.11 -16.96
CA SER A 105 -2.81 12.42 -15.79
C SER A 105 -1.98 12.27 -14.51
N SER A 106 -2.26 13.13 -13.55
CA SER A 106 -1.86 12.97 -12.16
C SER A 106 -3.10 12.86 -11.27
N ILE A 107 -2.90 12.41 -10.04
CA ILE A 107 -3.90 12.35 -8.99
C ILE A 107 -3.53 13.40 -7.95
N SER A 108 -4.48 14.28 -7.62
CA SER A 108 -4.34 15.21 -6.49
C SER A 108 -4.53 14.47 -5.17
N PHE A 109 -4.09 15.08 -4.07
CA PHE A 109 -4.30 14.51 -2.74
C PHE A 109 -5.80 14.27 -2.44
N ASP A 110 -6.67 15.22 -2.79
CA ASP A 110 -8.11 15.09 -2.56
C ASP A 110 -8.73 13.94 -3.36
N GLU A 111 -8.31 13.75 -4.62
CA GLU A 111 -8.76 12.60 -5.43
C GLU A 111 -8.29 11.26 -4.87
N PHE A 112 -7.11 11.23 -4.27
CA PHE A 112 -6.60 10.07 -3.56
C PHE A 112 -7.44 9.80 -2.28
N ILE A 113 -7.70 10.82 -1.46
CA ILE A 113 -8.53 10.68 -0.26
C ILE A 113 -9.96 10.23 -0.63
N ASN A 114 -10.55 10.81 -1.67
CA ASN A 114 -11.86 10.38 -2.18
C ASN A 114 -11.86 8.90 -2.58
N HIS A 115 -10.78 8.43 -3.21
CA HIS A 115 -10.63 7.02 -3.55
C HIS A 115 -10.53 6.13 -2.30
N VAL A 116 -9.74 6.52 -1.30
CA VAL A 116 -9.62 5.79 -0.02
C VAL A 116 -10.97 5.71 0.68
N LEU A 117 -11.69 6.83 0.83
CA LEU A 117 -13.01 6.87 1.44
C LEU A 117 -14.05 6.03 0.67
N TRP A 118 -14.01 6.10 -0.66
CA TRP A 118 -14.84 5.24 -1.51
C TRP A 118 -14.54 3.77 -1.24
N SER A 119 -13.26 3.38 -1.24
CA SER A 119 -12.86 1.99 -1.05
C SER A 119 -13.26 1.46 0.34
N TYR A 120 -13.20 2.30 1.36
CA TYR A 120 -13.65 1.98 2.71
C TYR A 120 -15.17 1.76 2.76
N LYS A 121 -15.95 2.64 2.14
CA LYS A 121 -17.43 2.50 2.05
C LYS A 121 -17.86 1.17 1.42
N PHE A 122 -17.09 0.67 0.46
CA PHE A 122 -17.35 -0.59 -0.24
C PHE A 122 -16.60 -1.79 0.34
N SER A 123 -15.88 -1.63 1.46
CA SER A 123 -15.09 -2.68 2.11
C SER A 123 -13.98 -3.27 1.22
N VAL A 124 -13.55 -2.55 0.18
CA VAL A 124 -12.50 -2.97 -0.79
C VAL A 124 -11.22 -2.16 -0.67
N VAL A 125 -11.00 -1.57 0.51
CA VAL A 125 -9.84 -0.75 0.82
C VAL A 125 -8.55 -1.57 0.81
N ASP A 126 -7.50 -1.02 0.20
CA ASP A 126 -6.17 -1.62 0.24
C ASP A 126 -5.68 -1.68 1.70
N HIS A 127 -5.11 -2.82 2.10
CA HIS A 127 -4.49 -2.97 3.41
C HIS A 127 -3.43 -1.90 3.73
N HIS A 128 -2.84 -1.24 2.73
CA HIS A 128 -1.92 -0.11 3.00
C HIS A 128 -2.64 1.12 3.59
N TRP A 129 -3.96 1.23 3.44
CA TRP A 129 -4.74 2.42 3.79
C TRP A 129 -5.83 2.17 4.83
N VAL A 130 -5.91 0.95 5.38
CA VAL A 130 -6.79 0.69 6.52
C VAL A 130 -6.17 1.26 7.81
N PRO A 131 -7.00 1.66 8.79
CA PRO A 131 -6.49 2.04 10.09
C PRO A 131 -5.64 0.92 10.68
N PHE A 132 -4.50 1.27 11.28
CA PHE A 132 -3.56 0.28 11.80
C PHE A 132 -4.22 -0.65 12.82
N SER A 133 -5.15 -0.14 13.63
CA SER A 133 -5.96 -0.91 14.60
C SER A 133 -6.72 -2.07 13.98
N VAL A 134 -7.02 -2.02 12.68
CA VAL A 134 -7.76 -3.05 11.95
C VAL A 134 -6.85 -4.19 11.47
N LEU A 135 -5.55 -3.94 11.31
CA LEU A 135 -4.54 -4.93 10.90
C LEU A 135 -3.79 -5.55 12.07
N CYS A 136 -4.21 -5.23 13.29
CA CYS A 136 -3.28 -5.15 14.41
C CYS A 136 -3.18 -6.46 15.21
N ASP A 137 -2.44 -7.44 14.69
CA ASP A 137 -1.87 -8.51 15.55
C ASP A 137 -0.94 -7.89 16.63
N VAL A 138 -0.35 -6.74 16.29
CA VAL A 138 0.53 -5.92 17.15
C VAL A 138 -0.23 -5.44 18.41
N CYS A 139 -1.53 -5.20 18.35
CA CYS A 139 -2.30 -4.61 19.46
C CYS A 139 -2.54 -5.59 20.61
N GLU A 140 -2.31 -6.88 20.38
CA GLU A 140 -2.39 -7.91 21.41
C GLU A 140 -1.14 -7.96 22.31
N ALA A 141 -0.04 -7.32 21.90
CA ALA A 141 1.20 -7.29 22.66
C ALA A 141 1.25 -6.09 23.64
N LYS A 142 1.80 -6.33 24.82
CA LYS A 142 2.14 -5.26 25.76
C LYS A 142 3.51 -4.69 25.40
N TYR A 143 3.54 -3.43 24.96
CA TYR A 143 4.77 -2.74 24.60
C TYR A 143 5.33 -1.97 25.79
N ASP A 144 6.64 -2.13 26.05
CA ASP A 144 7.38 -1.27 26.97
C ASP A 144 7.70 0.10 26.34
N TYR A 145 7.75 0.17 25.00
CA TYR A 145 8.09 1.38 24.24
C TYR A 145 7.25 1.51 22.97
N ILE A 146 6.70 2.72 22.74
CA ILE A 146 6.06 3.13 21.47
C ILE A 146 6.85 4.32 20.94
N LEU A 147 7.34 4.24 19.70
CA LEU A 147 8.23 5.23 19.10
C LEU A 147 7.59 5.91 17.89
N GLN A 148 8.03 7.13 17.62
CA GLN A 148 7.65 7.96 16.49
C GLN A 148 8.66 7.77 15.35
N LEU A 149 8.16 7.51 14.14
CA LEU A 149 9.02 7.31 12.98
C LEU A 149 9.81 8.58 12.64
N GLU A 150 9.16 9.73 12.80
CA GLU A 150 9.69 11.08 12.57
C GLU A 150 10.89 11.37 13.48
N ARG A 151 10.95 10.73 14.65
CA ARG A 151 12.00 10.89 15.66
C ARG A 151 12.87 9.65 15.79
N ALA A 152 12.82 8.73 14.82
CA ALA A 152 13.55 7.46 14.90
C ALA A 152 15.06 7.64 15.12
N SER A 153 15.66 8.71 14.58
CA SER A 153 17.08 9.04 14.80
C SER A 153 17.44 9.32 16.26
N GLU A 154 16.48 9.80 17.06
CA GLU A 154 16.64 10.15 18.47
C GLU A 154 16.16 9.01 19.38
N GLU A 155 14.99 8.46 19.07
CA GLU A 155 14.27 7.53 19.93
C GLU A 155 14.83 6.11 19.85
N VAL A 156 15.25 5.64 18.67
CA VAL A 156 15.83 4.29 18.53
C VAL A 156 17.13 4.16 19.34
N PRO A 157 18.11 5.09 19.27
CA PRO A 157 19.30 5.00 20.10
C PRO A 157 19.00 5.11 21.60
N TYR A 158 18.00 5.91 21.99
CA TYR A 158 17.58 6.02 23.38
C TYR A 158 17.09 4.68 23.95
N VAL A 159 16.17 4.01 23.24
CA VAL A 159 15.63 2.71 23.67
C VAL A 159 16.72 1.64 23.69
N LEU A 160 17.58 1.59 22.67
CA LEU A 160 18.69 0.63 22.62
C LEU A 160 19.65 0.82 23.80
N ARG A 161 19.96 2.07 24.20
CA ARG A 161 20.76 2.34 25.42
C ARG A 161 20.05 1.90 26.69
N LYS A 162 18.73 2.09 26.81
CA LYS A 162 17.95 1.58 27.94
C LYS A 162 17.97 0.05 28.03
N MET A 163 18.14 -0.64 26.92
CA MET A 163 18.33 -2.10 26.84
C MET A 163 19.79 -2.55 27.03
N GLY A 164 20.70 -1.63 27.32
CA GLY A 164 22.11 -1.90 27.61
C GLY A 164 23.04 -1.84 26.39
N TYR A 165 22.56 -1.46 25.20
CA TYR A 165 23.41 -1.38 24.00
C TYR A 165 24.12 -0.03 23.90
N ASN A 166 25.39 -0.03 23.54
CA ASN A 166 26.17 1.20 23.33
C ASN A 166 26.00 1.73 21.90
N VAL A 167 24.86 2.37 21.63
CA VAL A 167 24.49 2.93 20.33
C VAL A 167 24.43 4.45 20.39
N SER A 168 25.28 5.12 19.60
CA SER A 168 25.32 6.58 19.50
C SER A 168 24.36 7.14 18.44
N ARG A 169 24.08 6.39 17.37
CA ARG A 169 23.23 6.84 16.25
C ARG A 169 22.43 5.70 15.64
N PHE A 170 21.22 5.99 15.20
CA PHE A 170 20.43 5.09 14.37
C PHE A 170 20.81 5.29 12.90
N GLU A 171 21.29 4.21 12.28
CA GLU A 171 21.57 4.16 10.84
C GLU A 171 20.46 3.38 10.16
N ASN A 172 19.75 4.02 9.23
CA ASN A 172 18.77 3.33 8.38
C ASN A 172 19.50 2.32 7.48
N THR A 173 19.30 1.04 7.72
CA THR A 173 19.93 -0.05 6.95
C THR A 173 19.11 -0.53 5.76
N HIS A 174 17.89 0.00 5.58
CA HIS A 174 17.00 -0.44 4.52
C HIS A 174 17.43 0.13 3.16
N ASN A 175 18.32 -0.58 2.48
CA ASN A 175 18.69 -0.29 1.10
C ASN A 175 17.88 -1.18 0.15
N SER A 176 16.81 -0.63 -0.43
CA SER A 176 15.87 -1.36 -1.29
C SER A 176 16.47 -1.83 -2.62
N GLY A 177 17.71 -1.47 -2.95
CA GLY A 177 18.29 -1.68 -4.28
C GLY A 177 19.32 -2.80 -4.42
N LYS A 178 19.89 -3.36 -3.34
CA LYS A 178 21.10 -4.22 -3.48
C LYS A 178 21.21 -5.44 -2.57
N ILE A 179 20.39 -5.56 -1.52
CA ILE A 179 20.55 -6.63 -0.52
C ILE A 179 19.18 -7.20 -0.14
N ASN A 180 19.08 -8.53 -0.04
CA ASN A 180 17.87 -9.21 0.46
C ASN A 180 17.47 -8.63 1.82
N LYS A 181 16.19 -8.25 1.98
CA LYS A 181 15.64 -7.69 3.22
C LYS A 181 16.02 -8.51 4.46
N ALA A 182 15.87 -9.84 4.41
CA ALA A 182 16.20 -10.73 5.52
C ALA A 182 17.70 -10.67 5.89
N TYR A 183 18.57 -10.58 4.88
CA TYR A 183 20.01 -10.45 5.08
C TYR A 183 20.39 -9.07 5.67
N SER A 184 19.72 -7.99 5.23
CA SER A 184 19.95 -6.65 5.79
C SER A 184 19.62 -6.56 7.28
N TYR A 185 18.54 -7.20 7.72
CA TYR A 185 18.18 -7.30 9.15
C TYR A 185 19.21 -8.14 9.92
N LYS A 186 19.63 -9.28 9.37
CA LYS A 186 20.64 -10.14 10.00
C LYS A 186 21.96 -9.39 10.20
N LEU A 187 22.41 -8.62 9.21
CA LEU A 187 23.61 -7.79 9.33
C LEU A 187 23.46 -6.73 10.42
N TYR A 188 22.31 -6.07 10.49
CA TYR A 188 22.03 -5.06 11.51
C TYR A 188 22.05 -5.66 12.92
N PHE A 189 21.35 -6.78 13.14
CA PHE A 189 21.34 -7.45 14.46
C PHE A 189 22.72 -8.00 14.85
N ASN A 190 23.49 -8.52 13.89
CA ASN A 190 24.88 -8.92 14.13
C ASN A 190 25.80 -7.74 14.48
N LYS A 191 25.52 -6.53 13.98
CA LYS A 191 26.23 -5.31 14.38
C LYS A 191 25.83 -4.91 15.80
N LEU A 192 24.55 -4.96 16.14
CA LEU A 192 24.03 -4.64 17.47
C LEU A 192 24.56 -5.60 18.56
N SER A 193 24.68 -6.90 18.27
CA SER A 193 25.19 -7.87 19.25
C SER A 193 26.66 -7.68 19.63
N ARG A 194 27.44 -6.99 18.79
CA ARG A 194 28.86 -6.69 19.02
C ARG A 194 29.09 -5.43 19.85
N ILE A 195 28.04 -4.66 20.12
CA ILE A 195 28.09 -3.37 20.84
C ILE A 195 27.18 -3.37 22.07
N LYS A 196 26.77 -4.56 22.53
CA LYS A 196 26.08 -4.76 23.80
C LYS A 196 27.08 -4.77 24.95
#